data_AF-A0A068TLP6-F1
#
_entry.id   AF-A0A068TLP6-F1
#
_cell.length_a   1.000
_cell.length_b   1.000
_cell.length_c   1.000
_cell.angle_alpha   90.00
_cell.angle_beta   90.00
_cell.angle_gamma   90.00
#
_symmetry.space_group_name_H-M   'P 1'
#
loop_
_entity.id
_entity.type
_entity.pdbx_description
1 polymer ?
#
loop_
_entity_poly.entity_id
_entity_poly.type
_entity_poly.pdbx_seq_one_letter_code
_entity_poly.pdbx_strand_id
1 'polypeptide(L)' 'MTTTAGSRFDIRKDSDSTWEIFDTTTGRTVFIGGKPYFDLPQDSADTLADFMNSVGMVPDTDTLH' A
#
# COMPACT_ATOMS: atom_id res chain seq x y z
N MET A 1 0.20 8.52 -20.78
CA MET A 1 0.13 8.83 -19.33
C MET A 1 -1.31 8.68 -18.91
N THR A 2 -1.74 7.46 -18.59
CA THR A 2 -3.08 7.17 -18.09
C THR A 2 -3.04 7.27 -16.58
N THR A 3 -3.55 8.36 -16.04
CA THR A 3 -3.94 8.47 -14.63
C THR A 3 -5.06 7.46 -14.38
N THR A 4 -4.71 6.27 -13.88
CA THR A 4 -5.69 5.23 -13.53
C THR A 4 -6.55 5.76 -12.40
N ALA A 5 -7.83 5.92 -12.69
CA ALA A 5 -8.83 6.32 -11.71
C ALA A 5 -8.94 5.26 -10.60
N GLY A 6 -8.73 5.65 -9.34
CA GLY A 6 -9.32 4.96 -8.19
C GLY A 6 -8.43 4.08 -7.32
N SER A 7 -7.11 4.00 -7.54
CA SER A 7 -6.25 3.23 -6.64
C SER A 7 -5.95 4.00 -5.35
N ARG A 8 -6.53 3.54 -4.23
CA ARG A 8 -6.27 4.03 -2.87
C ARG A 8 -4.87 3.66 -2.40
N PHE A 9 -4.35 2.52 -2.86
CA PHE A 9 -3.04 2.02 -2.50
C PHE A 9 -2.10 2.04 -3.69
N ASP A 10 -0.88 2.49 -3.47
CA ASP A 10 0.17 2.53 -4.49
C ASP A 10 1.50 2.10 -3.85
N ILE A 11 2.48 1.77 -4.68
CA ILE A 11 3.77 1.24 -4.23
C ILE A 11 4.85 2.26 -4.53
N ARG A 12 5.73 2.50 -3.55
CA ARG A 12 6.91 3.33 -3.76
C ARG A 12 8.17 2.56 -3.39
N LYS A 13 9.26 2.92 -4.07
CA LYS A 13 10.58 2.40 -3.76
C LYS A 13 11.06 3.07 -2.47
N ASP A 14 11.34 2.27 -1.44
CA ASP A 14 11.79 2.75 -0.13
C ASP A 14 13.33 2.83 -0.08
N SER A 15 14.03 1.71 -0.34
CA SER A 15 15.49 1.66 -0.29
C SER A 15 16.06 0.61 -1.25
N ASP A 16 17.19 0.92 -1.90
CA ASP A 16 17.98 0.22 -2.95
C ASP A 16 17.32 -0.85 -3.87
N SER A 17 16.46 -1.74 -3.40
CA SER A 17 15.69 -2.71 -4.19
C SER A 17 14.35 -3.14 -3.56
N THR A 18 13.89 -2.49 -2.51
CA THR A 18 12.67 -2.85 -1.78
C THR A 18 11.57 -1.81 -1.94
N TRP A 19 10.34 -2.30 -1.90
CA TRP A 19 9.12 -1.53 -2.15
C TRP A 19 8.25 -1.56 -0.89
N GLU A 20 7.64 -0.43 -0.60
CA GLU A 20 6.61 -0.30 0.42
C GLU A 20 5.28 0.06 -0.24
N ILE A 21 4.18 -0.28 0.44
CA ILE A 21 2.84 0.09 0.02
C ILE A 21 2.37 1.25 0.88
N PHE A 22 1.95 2.32 0.23
CA PHE A 22 1.42 3.50 0.89
C PHE A 22 0.01 3.80 0.37
N ASP A 23 -0.82 4.32 1.26
CA ASP A 23 -2.12 4.81 0.88
C ASP A 23 -1.94 6.20 0.24
N THR A 24 -2.38 6.36 -1.00
CA THR A 24 -2.26 7.62 -1.77
C THR A 24 -3.16 8.71 -1.22
N THR A 25 -4.17 8.35 -0.41
CA THR A 25 -5.18 9.29 0.07
C THR A 25 -4.84 9.92 1.41
N THR A 26 -4.07 9.20 2.22
CA THR A 26 -3.51 9.65 3.50
C THR A 26 -2.02 9.96 3.41
N GLY A 27 -1.33 9.43 2.39
CA GLY A 27 0.12 9.52 2.22
C GLY A 27 0.92 8.71 3.24
N ARG A 28 0.27 7.78 3.95
CA ARG A 28 0.88 6.98 5.02
C ARG A 28 1.17 5.56 4.54
N THR A 29 2.24 4.97 5.06
CA THR A 29 2.54 3.54 4.86
C THR A 29 1.39 2.69 5.37
N VAL A 30 1.02 1.67 4.61
CA VAL A 30 -0.08 0.77 4.95
C VAL A 30 0.35 -0.18 6.06
N PHE A 31 -0.45 -0.21 7.13
CA PHE A 31 -0.35 -1.20 8.20
C PHE A 31 -1.54 -2.14 8.09
N ILE A 32 -1.28 -3.44 7.98
CA ILE A 32 -2.31 -4.48 7.98
C ILE A 32 -1.98 -5.45 9.11
N GLY A 33 -2.92 -5.63 10.03
CA GLY A 33 -2.73 -6.54 11.16
C GLY A 33 -1.55 -6.13 12.06
N GLY A 34 -1.31 -4.82 12.20
CA GLY A 34 -0.24 -4.27 13.03
C GLY A 34 1.18 -4.48 12.49
N LYS A 35 1.34 -4.99 11.26
CA LYS A 35 2.64 -5.04 10.57
C LYS A 35 2.68 -4.01 9.44
N PRO A 36 3.69 -3.11 9.42
CA PRO A 36 3.92 -2.27 8.25
C PRO A 36 4.32 -3.16 7.08
N TYR A 37 3.69 -2.94 5.92
CA TYR A 37 4.07 -3.59 4.67
C TYR A 37 5.18 -2.79 3.98
N PHE A 38 6.40 -2.96 4.50
CA PHE A 38 7.65 -2.39 3.98
C PHE A 38 8.66 -3.50 3.66
N ASP A 39 9.68 -3.18 2.88
CA ASP A 39 10.76 -4.09 2.48
C ASP A 39 10.34 -5.27 1.58
N LEU A 40 9.32 -5.09 0.74
CA LEU A 40 8.80 -6.15 -0.13
C LEU A 40 9.49 -6.13 -1.51
N PRO A 41 9.65 -7.29 -2.16
CA PRO A 41 10.03 -7.31 -3.57
C PRO A 41 8.90 -6.71 -4.42
N GLN A 42 9.27 -6.08 -5.54
CA GLN A 42 8.33 -5.36 -6.43
C GLN A 42 7.12 -6.21 -6.81
N ASP A 43 7.34 -7.47 -7.19
CA ASP A 43 6.28 -8.40 -7.61
C ASP A 43 5.25 -8.65 -6.50
N SER A 44 5.71 -8.77 -5.26
CA SER A 44 4.84 -8.90 -4.09
C SER A 44 4.14 -7.60 -3.74
N ALA A 45 4.82 -6.46 -3.84
CA ALA A 45 4.24 -5.16 -3.57
C ALA A 45 3.12 -4.83 -4.58
N ASP A 46 3.36 -5.07 -5.87
CA ASP A 46 2.42 -4.81 -6.97
C ASP A 46 1.16 -5.68 -6.84
N THR A 47 1.34 -7.00 -6.65
CA THR A 47 0.24 -7.95 -6.41
C THR A 47 -0.59 -7.55 -5.20
N LEU A 48 0.06 -7.11 -4.13
CA LEU A 48 -0.62 -6.76 -2.89
C LEU A 48 -1.36 -5.42 -3.00
N ALA A 49 -0.78 -4.42 -3.68
CA ALA A 49 -1.47 -3.16 -3.96
C ALA A 49 -2.69 -3.38 -4.87
N ASP A 50 -2.58 -4.20 -5.91
CA ASP A 50 -3.71 -4.56 -6.77
C ASP A 50 -4.79 -5.31 -5.96
N PHE A 51 -4.39 -6.26 -5.12
CA PHE A 51 -5.31 -6.97 -4.23
C PHE A 51 -6.03 -6.01 -3.27
N MET A 52 -5.31 -5.10 -2.61
CA MET A 52 -5.91 -4.13 -1.68
C MET A 52 -6.89 -3.18 -2.38
N ASN A 53 -6.55 -2.71 -3.59
CA ASN A 53 -7.43 -1.89 -4.41
C ASN A 53 -8.67 -2.66 -4.89
N SER A 54 -8.51 -3.96 -5.19
CA SER A 54 -9.60 -4.84 -5.65
C SER A 54 -10.56 -5.24 -4.54
N VAL A 55 -10.04 -5.57 -3.35
CA VAL A 55 -10.86 -5.96 -2.19
C VAL A 55 -11.45 -4.77 -1.43
N GLY A 56 -11.08 -3.54 -1.80
CA GLY A 56 -11.50 -2.33 -1.09
C GLY A 56 -11.04 -2.34 0.37
N MET A 57 -9.79 -2.75 0.60
CA MET A 57 -9.25 -2.89 1.94
C MET A 57 -9.27 -1.53 2.64
N VAL A 58 -9.82 -1.48 3.85
CA VAL A 58 -9.68 -0.31 4.72
C VAL A 58 -8.45 -0.58 5.58
N PRO A 59 -7.36 0.19 5.47
CA PRO A 59 -6.20 -0.02 6.31
C PRO A 59 -6.61 0.23 7.76
N ASP A 60 -5.95 -0.45 8.71
CA ASP A 60 -6.20 -0.25 10.14
C ASP A 60 -5.84 1.20 10.50
N THR A 61 -6.77 2.13 10.30
CA THR A 61 -6.67 3.47 10.85
C THR A 61 -6.92 3.29 12.32
N ASP A 62 -5.83 3.19 13.08
CA ASP A 62 -5.74 3.41 14.53
C ASP A 62 -7.08 3.89 15.09
N THR A 63 -7.94 2.92 15.45
CA THR A 63 -9.18 3.23 16.13
C THR A 63 -8.79 3.34 17.59
N LEU A 64 -8.03 4.38 17.91
CA LEU A 64 -7.69 4.74 19.27
C LEU A 64 -9.01 5.07 19.96
N HIS A 65 -9.49 4.17 20.80
CA HIS A 65 -10.68 4.39 21.61
C HIS A 65 -10.42 4.05 23.07
#